data_AF-A0A0K0WZT0-F1
#
_entry.id   AF-A0A0K0WZT0-F1
#
_cell.length_a   1.000
_cell.length_b   1.000
_cell.length_c   1.000
_cell.angle_alpha   90.00
_cell.angle_beta   90.00
_cell.angle_gamma   90.00
#
_symmetry.space_group_name_H-M   'P 1'
#
loop_
_entity.id
_entity.type
_entity.pdbx_description
1 polymer ?
#
loop_
_entity_poly.entity_id
_entity_poly.type
_entity_poly.pdbx_seq_one_letter_code
_entity_poly.pdbx_strand_id
1 'polypeptide(L)'
;MSATVVVVIAAVSLGAWRLQVRRHPNWATSDDARFHISAGTWTTLIALYWFLQSRQEPHWVWDAWPIVVVAAALLLLRGLNELDATRDEEFVPTPPRGVRSEARSNFLRSGAHRP
;
A
#
# COMPACT_ATOMS: atom_id res chain seq x y z
N MET A 1 -6.04 31.72 -7.50
CA MET A 1 -7.06 30.81 -6.93
C MET A 1 -7.08 30.99 -5.42
N SER A 2 -8.26 31.06 -4.80
CA SER A 2 -8.36 31.14 -3.33
C SER A 2 -7.86 29.83 -2.70
N ALA A 3 -7.18 29.89 -1.56
CA ALA A 3 -6.70 28.72 -0.82
C ALA A 3 -7.84 27.74 -0.51
N THR A 4 -9.04 28.26 -0.25
CA THR A 4 -10.27 27.47 -0.05
C THR A 4 -10.62 26.64 -1.28
N VAL A 5 -10.46 27.19 -2.49
CA VAL A 5 -10.76 26.46 -3.74
C VAL A 5 -9.79 25.29 -3.91
N VAL A 6 -8.50 25.50 -3.61
CA VAL A 6 -7.49 24.43 -3.67
C VAL A 6 -7.82 23.32 -2.68
N VAL A 7 -8.21 23.66 -1.45
CA VAL A 7 -8.61 22.68 -0.43
C VAL A 7 -9.82 21.86 -0.85
N VAL A 8 -10.84 22.50 -1.44
CA VAL A 8 -12.04 21.80 -1.92
C VAL A 8 -11.69 20.84 -3.06
N ILE A 9 -10.87 21.27 -4.03
CA ILE A 9 -10.43 20.40 -5.13
C ILE A 9 -9.66 19.19 -4.57
N ALA A 10 -8.74 19.42 -3.63
CA ALA A 10 -7.98 18.35 -3.00
C ALA A 10 -8.88 17.36 -2.25
N ALA A 11 -9.86 17.85 -1.48
CA ALA A 11 -10.79 17.00 -0.74
C ALA A 11 -11.69 16.17 -1.68
N VAL A 12 -12.20 16.77 -2.76
CA VAL A 12 -13.01 16.05 -3.76
C VAL A 12 -12.17 15.01 -4.49
N SER A 13 -10.95 15.35 -4.87
CA SER A 13 -10.01 14.44 -5.54
C SER A 13 -9.66 13.25 -4.63
N LEU A 14 -9.42 13.51 -3.34
CA LEU A 14 -9.16 12.48 -2.34
C LEU A 14 -10.37 11.56 -2.14
N GLY A 15 -11.58 12.13 -2.08
CA GLY A 15 -12.82 11.36 -1.99
C GLY A 15 -13.06 10.47 -3.21
N ALA A 16 -12.85 11.02 -4.42
CA ALA A 16 -12.97 10.28 -5.68
C ALA A 16 -11.95 9.14 -5.76
N TRP A 17 -10.70 9.41 -5.41
CA TRP A 17 -9.64 8.39 -5.35
C TRP A 17 -9.98 7.29 -4.35
N ARG A 18 -10.48 7.64 -3.16
CA ARG A 18 -10.88 6.65 -2.14
C ARG A 18 -12.03 5.74 -2.62
N LEU A 19 -12.95 6.27 -3.43
CA LEU A 19 -14.00 5.46 -4.05
C LEU A 19 -13.45 4.49 -5.10
N GLN A 20 -12.44 4.91 -5.87
CA GLN A 20 -11.76 4.03 -6.82
C GLN A 20 -10.99 2.92 -6.09
N VAL A 21 -10.28 3.26 -5.02
CA VAL A 21 -9.52 2.29 -4.20
C VAL A 21 -10.45 1.27 -3.53
N ARG A 22 -11.64 1.69 -3.06
CA ARG A 22 -12.66 0.76 -2.53
C ARG A 22 -13.19 -0.24 -3.55
N ARG A 23 -13.04 0.02 -4.84
CA ARG A 23 -13.43 -0.91 -5.92
C ARG A 23 -12.34 -1.95 -6.21
N HIS A 24 -11.17 -1.90 -5.56
CA HIS A 24 -10.16 -2.94 -5.72
C HIS A 24 -10.66 -4.29 -5.17
N PRO A 25 -10.42 -5.40 -5.89
CA PRO A 25 -10.85 -6.74 -5.46
C PRO A 25 -10.24 -7.15 -4.12
N ASN A 26 -9.00 -6.72 -3.84
CA ASN A 26 -8.27 -7.03 -2.61
C ASN A 26 -8.63 -6.11 -1.43
N TRP A 27 -9.54 -5.14 -1.64
CA TRP A 27 -10.00 -4.27 -0.55
C TRP A 27 -10.76 -5.05 0.52
N ALA A 28 -11.39 -6.17 0.17
CA ALA A 28 -12.16 -7.00 1.10
C ALA A 28 -11.27 -7.73 2.13
N THR A 29 -10.06 -8.11 1.71
CA THR A 29 -9.19 -9.10 2.34
C THR A 29 -8.04 -8.50 3.15
N SER A 30 -7.64 -7.26 2.88
CA SER A 30 -6.54 -6.60 3.60
C SER A 30 -7.06 -5.60 4.63
N ASP A 31 -7.13 -6.01 5.90
CA ASP A 31 -7.55 -5.14 7.01
C ASP A 31 -6.51 -4.06 7.37
N ASP A 32 -5.21 -4.37 7.27
CA ASP A 32 -4.14 -3.41 7.51
C ASP A 32 -4.18 -2.26 6.50
N ALA A 33 -4.41 -2.56 5.22
CA ALA A 33 -4.45 -1.53 4.20
C ALA A 33 -5.64 -0.57 4.39
N ARG A 34 -6.78 -1.06 4.89
CA ARG A 34 -7.93 -0.21 5.23
C ARG A 34 -7.60 0.75 6.36
N PHE A 35 -6.88 0.27 7.37
CA PHE A 35 -6.43 1.10 8.49
C PHE A 35 -5.52 2.21 7.97
N HIS A 36 -4.46 1.87 7.24
CA HIS A 36 -3.50 2.85 6.70
C HIS A 36 -4.17 3.88 5.78
N ILE A 37 -5.08 3.46 4.90
CA ILE A 37 -5.79 4.36 3.99
C ILE A 37 -6.77 5.26 4.75
N SER A 38 -7.45 4.75 5.77
CA SER A 38 -8.35 5.57 6.61
C SER A 38 -7.58 6.59 7.45
N ALA A 39 -6.48 6.16 8.08
CA ALA A 39 -5.58 7.04 8.83
C ALA A 39 -5.00 8.13 7.92
N GLY A 40 -4.43 7.76 6.77
CA GLY A 40 -3.90 8.72 5.80
C GLY A 40 -4.93 9.70 5.27
N THR A 41 -6.20 9.26 5.09
CA THR A 41 -7.30 10.17 4.70
C THR A 41 -7.55 11.23 5.78
N TRP A 42 -7.64 10.82 7.05
CA TRP A 42 -7.83 11.76 8.17
C TRP A 42 -6.63 12.71 8.32
N THR A 43 -5.42 12.19 8.23
CA THR A 43 -4.19 13.00 8.28
C THR A 43 -4.15 14.01 7.13
N THR A 44 -4.62 13.66 5.93
CA THR A 44 -4.73 14.59 4.79
C THR A 44 -5.72 15.72 5.08
N LEU A 45 -6.88 15.43 5.70
CA LEU A 45 -7.85 16.46 6.09
C LEU A 45 -7.27 17.41 7.14
N ILE A 46 -6.52 16.89 8.12
CA ILE A 46 -5.83 17.71 9.12
C ILE A 46 -4.79 18.61 8.44
N ALA A 47 -4.02 18.08 7.48
CA ALA A 47 -3.07 18.88 6.72
C ALA A 47 -3.73 20.01 5.92
N LEU A 48 -4.86 19.73 5.25
CA LEU A 48 -5.64 20.73 4.52
C LEU A 48 -6.20 21.81 5.44
N TYR A 49 -6.67 21.42 6.62
CA TYR A 49 -7.13 22.36 7.64
C TYR A 49 -5.99 23.27 8.11
N TRP A 50 -4.83 22.70 8.46
CA TRP A 50 -3.66 23.48 8.86
C TRP A 50 -3.12 24.37 7.73
N PHE A 51 -3.18 23.92 6.48
CA PHE A 51 -2.87 24.76 5.33
C PHE A 51 -3.81 25.97 5.24
N LEU A 52 -5.11 25.80 5.48
CA LEU A 52 -6.05 26.92 5.47
C LEU A 52 -5.81 27.86 6.65
N GLN A 53 -5.52 27.30 7.83
CA GLN A 53 -5.22 28.04 9.05
C GLN A 53 -3.93 28.87 8.92
N SER A 54 -2.89 28.33 8.27
CA SER A 54 -1.61 29.05 8.07
C SER A 54 -1.74 30.28 7.18
N ARG A 55 -2.82 30.39 6.40
CA ARG A 55 -3.15 31.57 5.59
C ARG A 55 -3.86 32.67 6.38
N GLN A 56 -4.40 32.36 7.57
CA GLN A 56 -5.10 33.32 8.42
C GLN A 56 -4.20 33.86 9.54
N GLU A 57 -3.50 33.00 10.27
CA GLU A 57 -2.60 33.40 11.37
C GLU A 57 -1.30 32.56 11.36
N PRO A 58 -0.15 33.15 10.98
CA PRO A 58 1.09 32.42 10.80
C PRO A 58 2.02 32.57 12.01
N HIS A 59 2.30 31.47 12.71
CA HIS A 59 3.44 31.43 13.65
C HIS A 59 4.12 30.05 13.76
N TRP A 60 3.37 28.95 13.86
CA TRP A 60 3.95 27.59 13.95
C TRP A 60 3.38 26.61 12.93
N VAL A 61 2.19 26.92 12.40
CA VAL A 61 1.48 26.05 11.48
C VAL A 61 2.26 25.84 10.19
N TRP A 62 3.01 26.85 9.74
CA TRP A 62 3.87 26.81 8.54
C TRP A 62 4.93 25.71 8.58
N ASP A 63 5.47 25.40 9.75
CA ASP A 63 6.47 24.35 9.93
C ASP A 63 5.84 22.98 10.11
N ALA A 64 4.64 22.94 10.69
CA ALA A 64 3.96 21.70 11.06
C ALA A 64 3.17 21.08 9.90
N TRP A 65 2.49 21.87 9.08
CA TRP A 65 1.60 21.35 8.01
C TRP A 65 2.34 20.49 6.95
N PRO A 66 3.57 20.80 6.50
CA PRO A 66 4.26 19.99 5.50
C PRO A 66 4.57 18.58 6.02
N ILE A 67 4.93 18.46 7.30
CA ILE A 67 5.22 17.18 7.95
C ILE A 67 3.98 16.29 7.94
N VAL A 68 2.81 16.87 8.24
CA VAL A 68 1.53 16.15 8.22
C VAL A 68 1.17 15.70 6.80
N VAL A 69 1.44 16.51 5.77
CA VAL A 69 1.26 16.12 4.36
C VAL A 69 2.13 14.91 4.01
N VAL A 70 3.41 14.92 4.39
CA VAL A 70 4.32 13.80 4.12
C VAL A 70 3.85 12.55 4.85
N ALA A 71 3.49 12.66 6.12
CA ALA A 71 2.96 11.54 6.91
C ALA A 71 1.68 10.96 6.27
N ALA A 72 0.76 11.82 5.82
CA ALA A 72 -0.43 11.41 5.10
C ALA A 72 -0.09 10.66 3.80
N ALA A 73 0.82 11.20 3.00
CA ALA A 73 1.27 10.55 1.76
C ALA A 73 1.89 9.17 2.04
N LEU A 74 2.74 9.04 3.06
CA LEU A 74 3.35 7.78 3.45
C LEU A 74 2.32 6.73 3.87
N LEU A 75 1.29 7.13 4.65
CA LEU A 75 0.20 6.22 5.03
C LEU A 75 -0.60 5.74 3.82
N LEU A 76 -0.88 6.63 2.86
CA LEU A 76 -1.60 6.28 1.64
C LEU A 76 -0.76 5.36 0.73
N LEU A 77 0.52 5.67 0.55
CA LEU A 77 1.49 4.84 -0.19
C LEU A 77 1.64 3.46 0.44
N ARG A 78 1.72 3.40 1.77
CA ARG A 78 1.83 2.13 2.49
C ARG A 78 0.59 1.27 2.33
N GLY A 79 -0.60 1.85 2.47
CA GLY A 79 -1.84 1.12 2.26
C GLY A 79 -2.03 0.65 0.82
N LEU A 80 -1.58 1.44 -0.18
CA LEU A 80 -1.54 0.99 -1.58
C LEU A 80 -0.59 -0.20 -1.78
N ASN A 81 0.63 -0.11 -1.24
CA ASN A 81 1.63 -1.16 -1.34
C ASN A 81 1.15 -2.47 -0.67
N GLU A 82 0.41 -2.38 0.44
CA GLU A 82 -0.24 -3.53 1.09
C GLU A 82 -1.38 -4.11 0.24
N LEU A 83 -2.15 -3.28 -0.47
CA LEU A 83 -3.17 -3.73 -1.45
C LEU A 83 -2.56 -4.50 -2.63
N ASP A 84 -1.41 -4.03 -3.11
CA ASP A 84 -0.69 -4.64 -4.24
C ASP A 84 0.08 -5.89 -3.81
N ALA A 85 0.71 -5.91 -2.63
CA ALA A 85 1.43 -7.08 -2.13
C ALA A 85 0.54 -8.32 -1.98
N THR A 86 -0.74 -8.16 -1.62
CA THR A 86 -1.67 -9.29 -1.54
C THR A 86 -1.96 -9.93 -2.90
N ARG A 87 -1.71 -9.20 -4.00
CA ARG A 87 -1.88 -9.70 -5.36
C ARG A 87 -0.76 -10.66 -5.78
N ASP A 88 0.45 -10.45 -5.26
CA ASP A 88 1.63 -11.25 -5.62
C ASP A 88 1.68 -12.60 -4.87
N GLU A 89 1.09 -12.67 -3.68
CA GLU A 89 1.02 -13.92 -2.90
C GLU A 89 0.09 -14.98 -3.54
N GLU A 90 -0.88 -14.57 -4.37
CA GLU A 90 -1.78 -15.50 -5.08
C GLU A 90 -1.12 -16.17 -6.30
N PHE A 91 0.06 -15.69 -6.74
CA PHE A 91 0.82 -16.26 -7.87
C PHE A 91 2.20 -16.79 -7.45
N VAL A 92 2.23 -17.63 -6.42
CA VAL A 92 3.30 -18.64 -6.30
C VAL A 92 2.74 -19.97 -6.78
N PRO A 93 2.98 -20.37 -8.06
CA PRO A 93 2.77 -21.75 -8.47
C PRO A 93 3.53 -22.63 -7.48
N THR A 94 2.80 -23.42 -6.71
CA THR A 94 3.43 -24.43 -5.84
C THR A 94 4.34 -25.26 -6.74
N PRO A 95 5.67 -25.34 -6.48
CA PRO A 95 6.54 -26.12 -7.34
C PRO A 95 5.97 -27.54 -7.40
N PRO A 96 5.79 -28.13 -8.61
CA PRO A 96 5.20 -29.44 -8.74
C PRO A 96 5.99 -30.41 -7.85
N ARG A 97 5.27 -31.16 -7.02
CA ARG A 97 5.80 -32.03 -5.95
C ARG A 97 6.52 -33.28 -6.48
N GLY A 98 7.19 -33.19 -7.63
CA GLY A 98 7.54 -34.33 -8.47
C GLY A 98 8.96 -34.32 -9.01
N VAL A 99 9.98 -33.96 -8.22
CA VAL A 99 11.38 -34.34 -8.54
C VAL A 99 12.19 -34.60 -7.25
N ARG A 100 11.70 -35.47 -6.36
CA ARG A 100 12.48 -35.89 -5.17
C ARG A 100 12.72 -37.39 -5.05
N SER A 101 12.59 -38.17 -6.13
CA SER A 101 12.71 -39.63 -6.00
C SER A 101 13.51 -40.39 -7.08
N GLU A 102 14.00 -39.76 -8.15
CA GLU A 102 14.76 -40.51 -9.18
C GLU A 102 16.29 -40.38 -9.08
N ALA A 103 16.81 -39.31 -8.48
CA ALA A 103 18.26 -39.14 -8.37
C ALA A 103 18.91 -40.12 -7.38
N ARG A 104 18.15 -40.69 -6.42
CA ARG A 104 18.71 -41.58 -5.39
C ARG A 104 18.69 -43.06 -5.79
N SER A 105 17.84 -43.49 -6.73
CA SER A 105 17.76 -44.88 -7.17
C SER A 105 18.83 -45.25 -8.20
N ASN A 106 19.25 -44.30 -9.05
CA ASN A 106 20.24 -44.58 -10.11
C ASN A 106 21.67 -44.74 -9.59
N PHE A 107 22.03 -44.08 -8.48
CA PHE A 107 23.35 -44.24 -7.87
C PHE A 107 23.57 -45.60 -7.21
N LEU A 108 22.51 -46.31 -6.83
CA LEU A 108 22.63 -47.64 -6.22
C LEU A 108 22.60 -48.79 -7.23
N ARG A 109 22.28 -48.52 -8.50
CA ARG A 109 22.17 -49.56 -9.54
C ARG A 109 23.41 -49.70 -10.42
N SER A 110 24.30 -48.70 -10.44
CA SER A 110 25.46 -48.65 -11.35
C SER A 110 26.78 -49.19 -10.75
N GLY A 111 26.72 -50.16 -9.84
CA GLY A 111 27.92 -50.77 -9.22
C GLY A 111 27.99 -52.29 -9.31
N ALA A 112 26.97 -52.96 -9.85
CA ALA A 112 26.93 -54.42 -9.94
C ALA A 112 26.84 -54.85 -11.40
N HIS A 113 27.96 -54.79 -12.13
CA HIS A 113 28.38 -55.88 -13.00
C HIS A 113 29.83 -55.70 -13.45
N ARG A 114 30.64 -56.66 -13.02
CA ARG A 114 32.00 -57.00 -13.43
C ARG A 114 32.10 -57.30 -14.94
N PRO A 115 33.32 -57.36 -15.49
CA PRO A 115 34.01 -58.66 -15.57
C PRO A 115 35.21 -58.81 -14.64
#